data_AF-A0A8T4LP41-F1
#
_entry.id   AF-A0A8T4LP41-F1
#
_cell.length_a   1.000
_cell.length_b   1.000
_cell.length_c   1.000
_cell.angle_alpha   90.00
_cell.angle_beta   90.00
_cell.angle_gamma   90.00
#
_symmetry.space_group_name_H-M   'P 1'
#
loop_
_entity.id
_entity.type
_entity.pdbx_description
1 polymer ?
#
loop_
_entity_poly.entity_id
_entity_poly.type
_entity_poly.pdbx_seq_one_letter_code
_entity_poly.pdbx_strand_id
1 'polypeptide(L)'
;MRVWPITYTKSDRLEVTLTKNDLESSRFQFPEGNVLDWGCSQGYTTNEIRRMFGRRTIGIDIDEGMIKYARKYNQKEGIEFHCMDGCDLRTELPGPYAAIFAMNNLVMGLSRQITKAQFNDIFEDLRECLVPEGYLVLTAGTSLWVYENQKRRFVYSTSRDRPELNRIHDPIDGMVTNS
;
A
#
# COMPACT_ATOMS: atom_id res chain seq x y z
N MET A 1 -24.89 8.11 14.04
CA MET A 1 -23.67 7.55 13.43
C MET A 1 -23.86 7.59 11.91
N ARG A 2 -23.20 8.51 11.19
CA ARG A 2 -23.48 8.74 9.75
C ARG A 2 -22.56 7.88 8.90
N VAL A 3 -23.13 6.86 8.28
CA VAL A 3 -22.50 6.08 7.20
C VAL A 3 -22.60 6.90 5.92
N TRP A 4 -21.48 7.16 5.26
CA TRP A 4 -21.48 7.76 3.92
C TRP A 4 -20.98 6.71 2.92
N PRO A 5 -21.87 5.99 2.23
CA PRO A 5 -21.50 5.31 1.00
C PRO A 5 -21.25 6.40 -0.05
N ILE A 6 -19.99 6.75 -0.30
CA ILE A 6 -19.67 7.57 -1.46
C ILE A 6 -19.86 6.65 -2.66
N THR A 7 -20.92 6.91 -3.42
CA THR A 7 -21.25 6.24 -4.68
C THR A 7 -21.18 7.32 -5.75
N TYR A 8 -20.26 7.28 -6.71
CA TYR A 8 -20.36 8.15 -7.90
C TYR A 8 -19.86 7.50 -9.20
N THR A 9 -20.86 7.19 -10.04
CA THR A 9 -20.97 7.39 -11.51
C THR A 9 -19.86 6.95 -12.47
N LYS A 10 -20.18 5.86 -13.22
CA LYS A 10 -19.92 5.61 -14.66
C LYS A 10 -18.68 6.30 -15.27
N SER A 11 -17.53 5.63 -15.23
CA SER A 11 -16.64 5.42 -16.39
C SER A 11 -15.51 4.48 -15.99
N ASP A 12 -15.48 3.28 -16.59
CA ASP A 12 -14.36 2.36 -16.88
C ASP A 12 -13.09 2.32 -16.00
N ARG A 13 -13.17 2.65 -14.71
CA ARG A 13 -12.10 2.43 -13.74
C ARG A 13 -12.61 1.45 -12.68
N LEU A 14 -12.02 0.26 -12.67
CA LEU A 14 -12.21 -0.73 -11.62
C LEU A 14 -11.58 -0.18 -10.33
N GLU A 15 -12.41 0.45 -9.51
CA GLU A 15 -12.06 0.93 -8.17
C GLU A 15 -12.11 -0.25 -7.19
N VAL A 16 -10.96 -0.67 -6.68
CA VAL A 16 -10.93 -1.34 -5.37
C VAL A 16 -11.16 -0.24 -4.34
N THR A 17 -12.43 0.01 -4.02
CA THR A 17 -12.77 0.86 -2.89
C THR A 17 -12.40 0.10 -1.61
N LEU A 18 -11.20 0.33 -1.09
CA LEU A 18 -10.92 0.03 0.31
C LEU A 18 -11.83 0.94 1.13
N THR A 19 -12.96 0.42 1.58
CA THR A 19 -13.77 1.22 2.47
C THR A 19 -13.08 1.22 3.84
N LYS A 20 -13.19 2.33 4.55
CA LYS A 20 -12.87 2.38 5.97
C LYS A 20 -13.53 1.22 6.72
N ASN A 21 -14.74 0.81 6.32
CA ASN A 21 -15.41 -0.37 6.87
C ASN A 21 -14.70 -1.67 6.52
N ASP A 22 -14.06 -1.86 5.36
CA ASP A 22 -13.31 -3.09 5.07
C ASP A 22 -12.07 -3.22 5.96
N LEU A 23 -11.43 -2.10 6.29
CA LEU A 23 -10.26 -2.05 7.18
C LEU A 23 -10.63 -2.07 8.67
N GLU A 24 -11.79 -1.51 9.03
CA GLU A 24 -12.29 -1.46 10.42
C GLU A 24 -13.19 -2.66 10.79
N SER A 25 -13.91 -3.25 9.84
CA SER A 25 -14.70 -4.48 10.04
C SER A 25 -13.83 -5.73 9.94
N SER A 26 -12.71 -5.65 9.22
CA SER A 26 -11.62 -6.58 9.40
C SER A 26 -10.87 -6.21 10.67
N ARG A 27 -10.35 -7.24 11.35
CA ARG A 27 -9.84 -7.19 12.72
C ARG A 27 -8.47 -6.48 12.83
N PHE A 28 -8.19 -5.48 11.99
CA PHE A 28 -6.87 -4.88 11.83
C PHE A 28 -6.83 -3.50 12.50
N GLN A 29 -6.37 -3.49 13.75
CA GLN A 29 -5.96 -2.25 14.40
C GLN A 29 -4.50 -1.99 14.02
N PHE A 30 -4.26 -0.98 13.20
CA PHE A 30 -2.90 -0.56 12.91
C PHE A 30 -2.26 -0.03 14.20
N PRO A 31 -1.05 -0.49 14.57
CA PRO A 31 -0.32 0.00 15.74
C PRO A 31 -0.04 1.49 15.59
N GLU A 32 0.27 2.24 16.65
CA GLU A 32 0.66 3.67 16.56
C GLU A 32 1.85 3.89 15.60
N GLY A 33 1.85 5.03 14.90
CA GLY A 33 2.89 5.37 13.92
C GLY A 33 2.40 5.98 12.60
N ASN A 34 3.36 6.39 11.78
CA ASN A 34 3.13 7.00 10.47
C ASN A 34 2.63 5.98 9.44
N VAL A 35 2.01 6.46 8.37
CA VAL A 35 1.60 5.64 7.22
C VAL A 35 2.35 6.08 5.97
N LEU A 36 2.78 5.11 5.16
CA LEU A 36 3.41 5.35 3.86
C LEU A 36 2.48 4.94 2.71
N ASP A 37 2.42 5.76 1.66
CA ASP A 37 1.82 5.47 0.36
C ASP A 37 2.94 5.37 -0.68
N TRP A 38 3.33 4.13 -0.99
CA TRP A 38 4.47 3.75 -1.83
C TRP A 38 4.06 3.76 -3.31
N GLY A 39 4.46 4.82 -4.03
CA GLY A 39 4.00 5.16 -5.38
C GLY A 39 2.67 5.94 -5.36
N CYS A 40 2.69 7.13 -4.74
CA CYS A 40 1.51 7.91 -4.44
C CYS A 40 0.93 8.67 -5.64
N SER A 41 1.67 8.76 -6.75
CA SER A 41 1.33 9.55 -7.94
C SER A 41 0.90 10.98 -7.53
N GLN A 42 -0.27 11.43 -7.98
CA GLN A 42 -0.82 12.75 -7.70
C GLN A 42 -1.28 12.96 -6.25
N GLY A 43 -1.24 11.94 -5.38
CA GLY A 43 -1.51 12.06 -3.95
C GLY A 43 -2.97 11.94 -3.51
N TYR A 44 -3.88 11.47 -4.39
CA TYR A 44 -5.28 11.24 -4.04
C TYR A 44 -5.45 10.12 -3.01
N THR A 45 -4.81 8.97 -3.26
CA THR A 45 -4.82 7.83 -2.33
C THR A 45 -4.22 8.22 -0.98
N THR A 46 -3.15 9.00 -0.98
CA THR A 46 -2.51 9.51 0.25
C THR A 46 -3.49 10.34 1.09
N ASN A 47 -4.33 11.17 0.46
CA ASN A 47 -5.38 11.92 1.16
C ASN A 47 -6.44 11.00 1.75
N GLU A 48 -6.88 9.98 1.01
CA GLU A 48 -7.87 9.02 1.51
C GLU A 48 -7.30 8.20 2.68
N ILE A 49 -6.06 7.74 2.59
CA ILE A 49 -5.35 7.08 3.70
C ILE A 49 -5.31 8.00 4.92
N ARG A 50 -4.89 9.26 4.76
CA ARG A 50 -4.87 10.25 5.85
C ARG A 50 -6.25 10.44 6.49
N ARG A 51 -7.30 10.50 5.68
CA ARG A 51 -8.70 10.67 6.11
C ARG A 51 -9.21 9.44 6.86
N MET A 52 -8.87 8.24 6.41
CA MET A 52 -9.28 7.00 7.02
C MET A 52 -8.62 6.78 8.38
N PHE A 53 -7.30 6.98 8.46
CA PHE A 53 -6.51 6.59 9.63
C PHE A 53 -6.23 7.72 10.61
N GLY A 54 -6.42 8.98 10.23
CA GLY A 54 -6.18 10.09 11.14
C GLY A 54 -4.71 10.39 11.44
N ARG A 55 -3.76 9.71 10.77
CA ARG A 55 -2.32 9.70 11.09
C ARG A 55 -1.50 10.49 10.09
N ARG A 56 -0.29 10.90 10.48
CA ARG A 56 0.66 11.46 9.51
C ARG A 56 0.90 10.46 8.38
N THR A 57 0.66 10.92 7.15
CA THR A 57 0.77 10.11 5.94
C THR A 57 1.82 10.69 5.02
N ILE A 58 2.75 9.85 4.59
CA ILE A 58 3.83 10.19 3.68
C ILE A 58 3.52 9.53 2.34
N GLY A 59 3.48 10.31 1.26
CA GLY A 59 3.40 9.78 -0.11
C GLY A 59 4.75 9.91 -0.81
N ILE A 60 5.18 8.85 -1.50
CA ILE A 60 6.41 8.88 -2.29
C ILE A 60 6.14 8.44 -3.72
N ASP A 61 6.82 9.05 -4.69
CA ASP A 61 6.76 8.66 -6.10
C ASP A 61 8.07 9.05 -6.78
N ILE A 62 8.48 8.28 -7.79
CA ILE A 62 9.71 8.55 -8.56
C ILE A 62 9.49 9.69 -9.57
N ASP A 63 8.25 9.95 -9.97
CA ASP A 63 7.90 11.00 -10.94
C ASP A 63 7.81 12.38 -10.25
N GLU A 64 8.79 13.23 -10.51
CA GLU A 64 8.86 14.59 -9.99
C GLU A 64 7.63 15.44 -10.38
N GLY A 65 7.07 15.23 -11.57
CA GLY A 65 5.86 15.90 -12.05
C GLY A 65 4.64 15.53 -11.20
N MET A 66 4.50 14.25 -10.85
CA MET A 66 3.44 13.77 -9.95
C MET A 66 3.58 14.37 -8.55
N ILE A 67 4.80 14.42 -8.01
CA ILE A 67 5.06 15.00 -6.70
C ILE A 67 4.85 16.52 -6.70
N LYS A 68 5.24 17.24 -7.76
CA LYS A 68 4.93 18.67 -7.93
C LYS A 68 3.42 18.90 -7.91
N TYR A 69 2.65 18.06 -8.60
CA TYR A 69 1.19 18.11 -8.56
C TYR A 69 0.65 17.83 -7.15
N ALA A 70 1.11 16.75 -6.51
CA ALA A 70 0.65 16.32 -5.19
C ALA A 70 0.91 17.40 -4.13
N ARG A 71 2.10 18.00 -4.12
CA ARG A 71 2.46 19.11 -3.22
C ARG A 71 1.57 20.33 -3.44
N LYS A 72 1.26 20.66 -4.70
CA LYS A 72 0.46 21.84 -5.05
C LYS A 72 -1.01 21.70 -4.69
N TYR A 73 -1.60 20.52 -4.89
CA TYR A 73 -3.06 20.35 -4.84
C TYR A 73 -3.55 19.46 -3.68
N ASN A 74 -2.69 18.59 -3.16
CA ASN A 74 -3.06 17.52 -2.25
C ASN A 74 -2.32 17.58 -0.90
N GLN A 75 -1.35 18.48 -0.74
CA GLN A 75 -0.64 18.66 0.54
C GLN A 75 -1.51 19.42 1.54
N LYS A 76 -1.63 18.85 2.74
CA LYS A 76 -2.44 19.35 3.85
C LYS A 76 -1.74 19.02 5.16
N GLU A 77 -2.26 19.54 6.27
CA GLU A 77 -1.72 19.22 7.60
C GLU A 77 -1.67 17.71 7.85
N GLY A 78 -0.47 17.22 8.20
CA GLY A 78 -0.21 15.80 8.41
C GLY A 78 -0.09 14.97 7.12
N ILE A 79 0.09 15.59 5.95
CA ILE A 79 0.46 14.92 4.70
C ILE A 79 1.77 15.50 4.16
N GLU A 80 2.69 14.64 3.76
CA GLU A 80 3.96 15.01 3.10
C GLU A 80 4.16 14.22 1.82
N PHE A 81 4.83 14.83 0.83
CA PHE A 81 5.14 14.19 -0.45
C PHE A 81 6.62 14.30 -0.77
N HIS A 82 7.26 13.19 -1.15
CA HIS A 82 8.68 13.10 -1.50
C HIS A 82 8.87 12.51 -2.90
N CYS A 83 9.76 13.12 -3.66
CA CYS A 83 10.19 12.58 -4.96
C CYS A 83 11.40 11.70 -4.68
N MET A 84 11.22 10.38 -4.78
CA MET A 84 12.26 9.40 -4.49
C MET A 84 11.98 8.06 -5.16
N ASP A 85 13.02 7.25 -5.38
CA ASP A 85 12.84 5.85 -5.74
C ASP A 85 12.36 5.07 -4.51
N GLY A 86 11.26 4.35 -4.66
CA GLY A 86 10.73 3.51 -3.59
C GLY A 86 11.65 2.36 -3.18
N CYS A 87 12.62 1.99 -4.03
CA CYS A 87 13.65 1.00 -3.70
C CYS A 87 14.69 1.54 -2.71
N ASP A 88 14.83 2.87 -2.60
CA ASP A 88 15.73 3.54 -1.66
C ASP A 88 15.03 3.90 -0.33
N LEU A 89 13.84 3.34 -0.07
CA LEU A 89 13.05 3.68 1.13
C LEU A 89 13.84 3.48 2.42
N ARG A 90 14.55 2.36 2.56
CA ARG A 90 15.26 2.01 3.80
C ARG A 90 16.42 2.98 4.08
N THR A 91 17.01 3.58 3.06
CA THR A 91 18.15 4.49 3.23
C THR A 91 17.69 5.93 3.40
N GLU A 92 16.66 6.36 2.68
CA GLU A 92 16.22 7.76 2.67
C GLU A 92 15.13 8.06 3.70
N LEU A 93 14.18 7.14 3.92
CA LEU A 93 13.05 7.31 4.83
C LEU A 93 12.74 6.01 5.62
N PRO A 94 13.66 5.52 6.48
CA PRO A 94 13.61 4.20 7.14
C PRO A 94 12.42 3.92 8.09
N GLY A 95 11.45 4.83 8.19
CA GLY A 95 10.31 4.68 9.10
C GLY A 95 10.67 4.94 10.57
N PRO A 96 10.02 4.25 11.53
CA PRO A 96 9.16 3.09 11.32
C PRO A 96 7.72 3.47 10.94
N TYR A 97 7.08 2.65 10.12
CA TYR A 97 5.70 2.82 9.66
C TYR A 97 4.75 1.83 10.33
N ALA A 98 3.59 2.31 10.75
CA ALA A 98 2.48 1.47 11.18
C ALA A 98 1.86 0.69 10.00
N ALA A 99 1.86 1.32 8.83
CA ALA A 99 1.36 0.72 7.61
C ALA A 99 2.10 1.26 6.39
N ILE A 100 2.31 0.39 5.40
CA ILE A 100 2.77 0.77 4.06
C ILE A 100 1.72 0.29 3.06
N PHE A 101 1.27 1.19 2.19
CA PHE A 101 0.35 0.89 1.10
C PHE A 101 1.11 0.91 -0.21
N ALA A 102 1.14 -0.20 -0.94
CA ALA A 102 1.69 -0.28 -2.29
C ALA A 102 0.56 -0.66 -3.26
N MET A 103 -0.15 0.37 -3.72
CA MET A 103 -1.40 0.23 -4.47
C MET A 103 -1.13 0.10 -5.98
N ASN A 104 -0.99 -1.14 -6.46
CA ASN A 104 -0.65 -1.52 -7.85
C ASN A 104 0.81 -1.23 -8.28
N ASN A 105 1.60 -0.52 -7.47
CA ASN A 105 2.98 -0.19 -7.84
C ASN A 105 3.91 -1.39 -7.75
N LEU A 106 3.87 -2.14 -6.64
CA LEU A 106 4.78 -3.26 -6.40
C LEU A 106 4.41 -4.50 -7.24
N VAL A 107 3.12 -4.86 -7.25
CA VAL A 107 2.65 -6.14 -7.83
C VAL A 107 2.19 -6.03 -9.29
N MET A 108 1.80 -4.86 -9.80
CA MET A 108 1.48 -4.69 -11.23
C MET A 108 2.50 -3.87 -12.00
N GLY A 109 3.05 -2.82 -11.39
CA GLY A 109 4.02 -1.95 -12.03
C GLY A 109 5.40 -2.63 -12.12
N LEU A 110 5.99 -2.89 -10.97
CA LEU A 110 7.39 -3.29 -10.87
C LEU A 110 7.61 -4.78 -11.12
N SER A 111 6.75 -5.66 -10.59
CA SER A 111 6.87 -7.14 -10.71
C SER A 111 7.02 -7.67 -12.14
N ARG A 112 6.54 -6.93 -13.15
CA ARG A 112 6.65 -7.29 -14.57
C ARG A 112 8.01 -6.95 -15.18
N GLN A 113 8.81 -6.19 -14.46
CA GLN A 113 10.08 -5.62 -14.90
C GLN A 113 11.27 -6.08 -14.04
N ILE A 114 10.99 -6.80 -12.95
CA ILE A 114 11.99 -7.28 -12.00
C ILE A 114 11.90 -8.78 -11.82
N THR A 115 13.02 -9.38 -11.44
CA THR A 115 13.10 -10.80 -11.10
C THR A 115 12.42 -11.08 -9.76
N LYS A 116 12.11 -12.36 -9.51
CA LYS A 116 11.63 -12.82 -8.19
C LYS A 116 12.57 -12.41 -7.05
N ALA A 117 13.88 -12.50 -7.25
CA ALA A 117 14.88 -12.12 -6.25
C ALA A 117 14.80 -10.62 -5.92
N GLN A 118 14.75 -9.76 -6.94
CA GLN A 118 14.60 -8.31 -6.74
C GLN A 118 13.28 -7.95 -6.06
N PHE A 119 12.18 -8.66 -6.40
CA PHE A 119 10.91 -8.45 -5.73
C PHE A 119 11.02 -8.82 -4.24
N ASN A 120 11.69 -9.93 -3.91
CA ASN A 120 11.92 -10.34 -2.52
C ASN A 120 12.74 -9.30 -1.75
N ASP A 121 13.80 -8.76 -2.37
CA ASP A 121 14.64 -7.75 -1.74
C ASP A 121 13.82 -6.49 -1.40
N ILE A 122 13.01 -6.00 -2.35
CA ILE A 122 12.13 -4.85 -2.13
C ILE A 122 11.07 -5.15 -1.06
N PHE A 123 10.46 -6.33 -1.11
CA PHE A 123 9.47 -6.75 -0.12
C PHE A 123 10.08 -6.77 1.29
N GLU A 124 11.29 -7.29 1.44
CA GLU A 124 12.01 -7.32 2.72
C GLU A 124 12.39 -5.91 3.18
N ASP A 125 12.84 -5.03 2.28
CA ASP A 125 13.13 -3.63 2.61
C ASP A 125 11.88 -2.89 3.12
N LEU A 126 10.72 -3.09 2.48
CA LEU A 126 9.44 -2.55 2.97
C LEU A 126 9.09 -3.14 4.34
N ARG A 127 9.29 -4.45 4.53
CA ARG A 127 9.00 -5.14 5.79
C ARG A 127 9.87 -4.62 6.94
N GLU A 128 11.14 -4.32 6.69
CA GLU A 128 12.05 -3.75 7.68
C GLU A 128 11.70 -2.32 8.09
N CYS A 129 11.03 -1.57 7.21
CA CYS A 129 10.54 -0.23 7.53
C CYS A 129 9.25 -0.24 8.38
N LEU A 130 8.59 -1.40 8.54
CA LEU A 130 7.39 -1.53 9.39
C LEU A 130 7.76 -1.70 10.86
N VAL A 131 6.94 -1.14 11.76
CA VAL A 131 6.93 -1.54 13.17
C VAL A 131 6.61 -3.05 13.27
N PRO A 132 6.94 -3.73 14.40
CA PRO A 132 6.70 -5.17 14.54
C PRO A 132 5.24 -5.57 14.23
N GLU A 133 4.26 -4.84 14.75
CA GLU A 133 2.82 -5.10 14.51
C GLU A 133 2.29 -4.40 13.24
N GLY A 134 3.19 -3.86 12.42
CA GLY A 134 2.85 -3.08 11.24
C GLY A 134 2.36 -3.96 10.10
N TYR A 135 1.72 -3.31 9.13
CA TYR A 135 1.08 -3.99 8.02
C TYR A 135 1.57 -3.48 6.67
N LEU A 136 1.78 -4.40 5.73
CA LEU A 136 1.97 -4.09 4.32
C LEU A 136 0.68 -4.41 3.57
N VAL A 137 0.12 -3.41 2.90
CA VAL A 137 -1.13 -3.51 2.13
C VAL A 137 -0.78 -3.41 0.65
N LEU A 138 -1.08 -4.48 -0.09
CA LEU A 138 -0.74 -4.61 -1.50
C LEU A 138 -2.00 -4.71 -2.34
N THR A 139 -2.04 -4.06 -3.49
CA THR A 139 -3.07 -4.35 -4.51
C THR A 139 -2.47 -4.73 -5.85
N ALA A 140 -3.20 -5.57 -6.58
CA ALA A 140 -2.98 -5.84 -7.99
C ALA A 140 -4.35 -6.04 -8.67
N GLY A 141 -4.76 -5.06 -9.47
CA GLY A 141 -6.05 -5.07 -10.14
C GLY A 141 -7.17 -5.05 -9.10
N THR A 142 -7.98 -6.11 -9.07
CA THR A 142 -9.10 -6.27 -8.12
C THR A 142 -8.73 -6.97 -6.81
N SER A 143 -7.48 -7.42 -6.70
CA SER A 143 -7.00 -8.15 -5.54
C SER A 143 -6.33 -7.22 -4.53
N LEU A 144 -6.64 -7.42 -3.27
CA LEU A 144 -6.01 -6.83 -2.09
C LEU A 144 -5.33 -7.95 -1.30
N TRP A 145 -4.16 -7.68 -0.75
CA TRP A 145 -3.50 -8.52 0.24
C TRP A 145 -3.04 -7.67 1.42
N VAL A 146 -3.20 -8.20 2.63
CA VAL A 146 -2.72 -7.56 3.87
C VAL A 146 -1.76 -8.50 4.57
N TYR A 147 -0.50 -8.09 4.66
CA TYR A 147 0.58 -8.80 5.33
C TYR A 147 0.81 -8.22 6.72
N GLU A 148 0.89 -9.08 7.73
CA GLU A 148 1.17 -8.71 9.12
C GLU A 148 2.64 -9.01 9.45
N ASN A 149 3.42 -7.98 9.79
CA ASN A 149 4.87 -8.09 9.93
C ASN A 149 5.29 -9.06 11.04
N GLN A 150 4.71 -8.96 12.23
CA GLN A 150 5.07 -9.79 13.39
C GLN A 150 4.86 -11.28 13.13
N LYS A 151 3.73 -11.61 12.49
CA LYS A 151 3.35 -13.01 12.20
C LYS A 151 3.93 -13.52 10.89
N ARG A 152 4.60 -12.64 10.13
CA ARG A 152 5.18 -12.91 8.82
C ARG A 152 4.25 -13.67 7.87
N ARG A 153 2.99 -13.22 7.77
CA ARG A 153 1.96 -13.89 6.96
C ARG A 153 0.92 -12.92 6.43
N PHE A 154 0.24 -13.31 5.35
CA PHE A 154 -1.00 -12.65 4.97
C PHE A 154 -2.14 -13.02 5.91
N VAL A 155 -2.89 -12.01 6.29
CA VAL A 155 -4.05 -12.14 7.17
C VAL A 155 -5.36 -11.87 6.44
N TYR A 156 -5.29 -11.37 5.21
CA TYR A 156 -6.44 -11.10 4.36
C TYR A 156 -6.08 -11.10 2.88
N SER A 157 -6.98 -11.63 2.04
CA SER A 157 -6.97 -11.45 0.60
C SER A 157 -8.38 -11.38 0.01
N THR A 158 -8.60 -10.50 -0.97
CA THR A 158 -9.87 -10.42 -1.72
C THR A 158 -9.89 -11.25 -2.99
N SER A 159 -8.83 -11.98 -3.35
CA SER A 159 -8.80 -12.74 -4.60
C SER A 159 -9.88 -13.83 -4.56
N ARG A 160 -11.04 -13.54 -5.16
CA ARG A 160 -12.19 -14.47 -5.20
C ARG A 160 -11.87 -15.76 -5.97
N ASP A 161 -10.83 -15.73 -6.80
CA ASP A 161 -10.51 -16.80 -7.75
C ASP A 161 -9.34 -17.70 -7.33
N ARG A 162 -8.69 -17.46 -6.17
CA ARG A 162 -7.51 -18.24 -5.73
C ARG A 162 -7.44 -18.48 -4.21
N PRO A 163 -8.36 -19.29 -3.64
CA PRO A 163 -8.35 -19.64 -2.21
C PRO A 163 -7.04 -20.31 -1.73
N GLU A 164 -6.25 -20.88 -2.64
CA GLU A 164 -4.91 -21.42 -2.38
C GLU A 164 -3.89 -20.36 -1.95
N LEU A 165 -4.05 -19.10 -2.35
CA LEU A 165 -3.18 -18.00 -1.90
C LEU A 165 -3.30 -17.75 -0.38
N ASN A 166 -4.40 -18.20 0.26
CA ASN A 166 -4.56 -18.15 1.72
C ASN A 166 -3.72 -19.20 2.47
N ARG A 167 -3.09 -20.14 1.76
CA ARG A 167 -2.23 -21.20 2.32
C ARG A 167 -0.76 -21.02 1.92
N ILE A 168 -0.44 -19.96 1.22
CA ILE A 168 0.92 -19.70 0.77
C ILE A 168 1.77 -19.25 1.95
N HIS A 169 2.78 -20.06 2.26
CA HIS A 169 3.81 -19.76 3.25
C HIS A 169 4.82 -18.71 2.73
N ASP A 170 4.96 -18.56 1.41
CA ASP A 170 5.85 -17.59 0.77
C ASP A 170 5.07 -16.67 -0.21
N PRO A 171 4.77 -15.41 0.20
CA PRO A 171 4.02 -14.41 -0.56
C PRO A 171 4.22 -14.36 -2.07
N ILE A 172 5.44 -14.65 -2.50
CA ILE A 172 5.92 -14.32 -3.83
C ILE A 172 5.56 -15.39 -4.86
N ASP A 173 5.38 -16.65 -4.43
CA ASP A 173 5.10 -17.78 -5.32
C ASP A 173 3.80 -17.62 -6.13
N GLY A 174 2.89 -16.74 -5.70
CA GLY A 174 1.66 -16.41 -6.42
C GLY A 174 1.65 -15.05 -7.13
N MET A 175 2.63 -14.17 -6.89
CA MET A 175 2.60 -12.77 -7.30
C MET A 175 3.54 -12.43 -8.47
N VAL A 176 4.61 -13.22 -8.67
CA VAL A 176 5.57 -13.02 -9.75
C VAL A 176 5.57 -14.28 -10.63
N THR A 177 5.31 -14.12 -11.93
CA THR A 177 5.46 -15.23 -12.88
C THR A 177 6.94 -15.52 -13.07
N ASN A 178 7.35 -16.79 -12.99
CA ASN A 178 8.72 -17.22 -13.30
C ASN A 178 9.06 -16.81 -14.75
N SER A 179 9.77 -15.70 -14.91
CA SER A 179 10.43 -15.28 -16.15
C SER A 179 11.90 -15.05 -15.86
#